data_AF-A0A381YPR9-F1
#
_entry.id   AF-A0A381YPR9-F1
#
_cell.length_a   1.000
_cell.length_b   1.000
_cell.length_c   1.000
_cell.angle_alpha   90.00
_cell.angle_beta   90.00
_cell.angle_gamma   90.00
#
_symmetry.space_group_name_H-M   'P 1'
#
loop_
_entity.id
_entity.type
_entity.pdbx_description
1 polymer ?
#
loop_
_entity_poly.entity_id
_entity_poly.type
_entity_poly.pdbx_seq_one_letter_code
_entity_poly.pdbx_strand_id
1 'polypeptide(L)'
;MSYQLLRSALIAALLLAPYQLAAQTAATLSEQFIEMTAVTGYEQTAAKQLLAMLPGTTLDRAGNVVGVLGTGTPVRLLVCPLDEVGYVVGRITDDGYLRLRRVGVGKPNLFDQGLEGHRVTVWGAAKPTPGVVSIPSTHLGRGRSSIPDRPFDVDDAYVDIGVDSAKEVQQLGIRLLDAVALAKRPHRYGKNLLAGPEAGRRAGCAALAR
;
A
#
# COMPACT_ATOMS: atom_id res chain seq x y z
N MET A 1 -36.51 47.83 -17.75
CA MET A 1 -37.11 46.48 -17.64
C MET A 1 -36.06 45.37 -17.85
N SER A 2 -34.87 45.46 -17.25
CA SER A 2 -33.75 44.53 -17.59
C SER A 2 -32.76 44.22 -16.46
N TYR A 3 -33.16 44.31 -15.18
CA TYR A 3 -32.26 43.95 -14.06
C TYR A 3 -32.78 42.79 -13.18
N GLN A 4 -34.09 42.53 -13.17
CA GLN A 4 -34.66 41.38 -12.44
C GLN A 4 -34.46 40.05 -13.18
N LEU A 5 -34.50 40.06 -14.52
CA LEU A 5 -34.30 38.84 -15.32
C LEU A 5 -32.86 38.29 -15.24
N LEU A 6 -31.85 39.16 -15.12
CA LEU A 6 -30.45 38.73 -14.99
C LEU A 6 -30.13 38.09 -13.63
N ARG A 7 -30.79 38.54 -12.54
CA ARG A 7 -30.58 37.97 -11.20
C ARG A 7 -31.21 36.58 -11.05
N SER A 8 -32.36 36.35 -11.67
CA SER A 8 -33.01 35.03 -11.66
C SER A 8 -32.22 33.99 -12.46
N ALA A 9 -31.57 34.41 -13.56
CA ALA A 9 -30.72 33.53 -14.36
C ALA A 9 -29.43 33.10 -13.63
N LEU A 10 -28.83 34.00 -12.82
CA LEU A 10 -27.63 33.66 -12.04
C LEU A 10 -27.92 32.68 -10.90
N ILE A 11 -29.08 32.78 -10.24
CA ILE A 11 -29.47 31.88 -9.14
C ILE A 11 -29.84 30.49 -9.69
N ALA A 12 -30.46 30.42 -10.88
CA ALA A 12 -30.74 29.15 -11.55
C ALA A 12 -29.46 28.43 -12.03
N ALA A 13 -28.42 29.17 -12.43
CA ALA A 13 -27.12 28.60 -12.80
C ALA A 13 -26.34 28.03 -11.60
N LEU A 14 -26.54 28.59 -10.40
CA LEU A 14 -25.92 28.10 -9.16
C LEU A 14 -26.59 26.85 -8.57
N LEU A 15 -27.85 26.56 -8.94
CA LEU A 15 -28.57 25.35 -8.55
C LEU A 15 -28.41 24.18 -9.54
N LEU A 16 -27.84 24.45 -10.72
CA LEU A 16 -27.57 23.48 -11.78
C LEU A 16 -26.08 23.15 -11.93
N ALA A 17 -25.21 23.64 -11.06
CA ALA A 17 -23.91 23.02 -10.92
C ALA A 17 -24.18 21.58 -10.45
N PRO A 18 -23.93 20.54 -11.27
CA PRO A 18 -23.84 19.23 -10.71
C PRO A 18 -22.73 19.36 -9.68
N TYR A 19 -23.10 19.26 -8.40
CA TYR A 19 -22.18 18.70 -7.45
C TYR A 19 -21.84 17.35 -8.08
N GLN A 20 -20.74 17.31 -8.82
CA GLN A 20 -20.00 16.09 -9.02
C GLN A 20 -19.59 15.73 -7.59
N LEU A 21 -20.52 15.09 -6.87
CA LEU A 21 -20.23 14.11 -5.85
C LEU A 21 -19.08 13.35 -6.45
N ALA A 22 -17.86 13.63 -5.98
CA ALA A 22 -16.65 13.03 -6.50
C ALA A 22 -16.95 11.54 -6.49
N ALA A 23 -17.14 11.00 -7.69
CA ALA A 23 -17.65 9.67 -7.91
C ALA A 23 -16.50 8.71 -7.63
N GLN A 24 -16.12 8.60 -6.37
CA GLN A 24 -15.40 7.44 -5.88
C GLN A 24 -16.41 6.30 -5.99
N THR A 25 -16.43 5.68 -7.17
CA THR A 25 -17.06 4.39 -7.32
C THR A 25 -16.39 3.44 -6.32
N ALA A 26 -17.13 2.47 -5.78
CA ALA A 26 -16.54 1.44 -4.93
C ALA A 26 -15.33 0.76 -5.61
N ALA A 27 -15.32 0.75 -6.95
CA ALA A 27 -14.21 0.26 -7.75
C ALA A 27 -12.96 1.13 -7.65
N THR A 28 -13.08 2.45 -7.57
CA THR A 28 -11.94 3.39 -7.36
C THR A 28 -11.41 3.27 -5.93
N LEU A 29 -12.31 3.11 -4.95
CA LEU A 29 -11.92 2.93 -3.57
C LEU A 29 -11.20 1.59 -3.36
N SER A 30 -11.66 0.52 -4.03
CA SER A 30 -10.99 -0.79 -3.99
C SER A 30 -9.55 -0.71 -4.52
N GLU A 31 -9.30 0.07 -5.59
CA GLU A 31 -7.94 0.30 -6.09
C GLU A 31 -7.06 0.99 -5.05
N GLN A 32 -7.57 2.06 -4.43
CA GLN A 32 -6.85 2.79 -3.38
C GLN A 32 -6.50 1.87 -2.20
N PHE A 33 -7.44 1.03 -1.75
CA PHE A 33 -7.19 0.07 -0.68
C PHE A 33 -6.17 -1.00 -1.07
N ILE A 34 -6.16 -1.46 -2.33
CA ILE A 34 -5.13 -2.40 -2.84
C ILE A 34 -3.77 -1.72 -2.89
N GLU A 35 -3.67 -0.45 -3.29
CA GLU A 35 -2.40 0.30 -3.35
C GLU A 35 -1.81 0.59 -1.98
N MET A 36 -2.66 0.81 -0.96
CA MET A 36 -2.21 1.06 0.41
C MET A 36 -1.28 -0.05 0.90
N THR A 37 -0.09 0.35 1.34
CA THR A 37 0.82 -0.54 2.06
C THR A 37 0.51 -0.46 3.55
N ALA A 38 0.29 -1.60 4.18
CA ALA A 38 -0.02 -1.70 5.60
C ALA A 38 0.66 -2.94 6.18
N VAL A 39 1.99 -3.02 6.11
CA VAL A 39 2.73 -4.16 6.67
C VAL A 39 2.40 -4.28 8.15
N THR A 40 2.13 -5.50 8.64
CA THR A 40 1.74 -5.73 10.05
C THR A 40 2.70 -5.04 11.02
N GLY A 41 2.18 -4.16 11.90
CA GLY A 41 2.93 -3.32 12.83
C GLY A 41 3.39 -1.95 12.29
N TYR A 42 3.21 -1.71 10.99
CA TYR A 42 3.62 -0.51 10.26
C TYR A 42 2.44 0.15 9.51
N GLU A 43 1.23 0.00 10.03
CA GLU A 43 -0.02 0.45 9.40
C GLU A 43 -0.22 1.97 9.49
N GLN A 44 0.65 2.71 10.19
CA GLN A 44 0.43 4.11 10.54
C GLN A 44 0.30 5.01 9.30
N THR A 45 1.03 4.71 8.23
CA THR A 45 0.90 5.44 6.96
C THR A 45 -0.46 5.19 6.31
N ALA A 46 -0.92 3.94 6.27
CA ALA A 46 -2.23 3.61 5.74
C ALA A 46 -3.35 4.20 6.61
N ALA A 47 -3.21 4.16 7.94
CA ALA A 47 -4.15 4.76 8.87
C ALA A 47 -4.28 6.28 8.65
N LYS A 48 -3.16 7.00 8.45
CA LYS A 48 -3.18 8.44 8.10
C LYS A 48 -3.91 8.71 6.77
N GLN A 49 -3.69 7.86 5.76
CA GLN A 49 -4.41 7.97 4.49
C GLN A 49 -5.91 7.76 4.68
N LEU A 50 -6.30 6.75 5.45
CA LEU A 50 -7.70 6.46 5.76
C LEU A 50 -8.38 7.57 6.54
N LEU A 51 -7.74 8.17 7.55
CA LEU A 51 -8.29 9.32 8.27
C LEU A 51 -8.56 10.51 7.34
N ALA A 52 -7.68 10.73 6.35
CA ALA A 52 -7.89 11.79 5.35
C ALA A 52 -9.02 11.45 4.37
N MET A 53 -9.20 10.16 4.05
CA MET A 53 -10.22 9.68 3.13
C MET A 53 -11.61 9.52 3.77
N LEU A 54 -11.68 9.27 5.08
CA LEU A 54 -12.90 8.90 5.81
C LEU A 54 -13.16 9.93 6.93
N PRO A 55 -13.78 11.08 6.63
CA PRO A 55 -14.05 12.11 7.63
C PRO A 55 -14.97 11.58 8.73
N GLY A 56 -14.76 12.03 9.97
CA GLY A 56 -15.51 11.55 11.14
C GLY A 56 -14.99 10.25 11.74
N THR A 57 -13.91 9.69 11.19
CA THR A 57 -13.16 8.60 11.83
C THR A 57 -12.09 9.13 12.77
N THR A 58 -11.69 8.30 13.73
CA THR A 58 -10.65 8.60 14.72
C THR A 58 -9.69 7.42 14.85
N LEU A 59 -8.53 7.63 15.47
CA LEU A 59 -7.63 6.54 15.84
C LEU A 59 -7.94 6.07 17.26
N ASP A 60 -8.02 4.76 17.45
CA ASP A 60 -7.94 4.17 18.78
C ASP A 60 -6.49 4.07 19.27
N ARG A 61 -6.29 3.53 20.48
CA ARG A 61 -4.96 3.36 21.10
C ARG A 61 -4.08 2.32 20.40
N ALA A 62 -4.67 1.40 19.66
CA ALA A 62 -3.96 0.38 18.91
C ALA A 62 -3.61 0.86 17.48
N GLY A 63 -4.11 2.03 17.07
CA GLY A 63 -3.90 2.59 15.74
C GLY A 63 -4.97 2.19 14.71
N ASN A 64 -6.07 1.57 15.14
CA ASN A 64 -7.19 1.27 14.26
C ASN A 64 -7.93 2.56 13.89
N VAL A 65 -8.37 2.66 12.64
CA VAL A 65 -9.27 3.73 12.19
C VAL A 65 -10.70 3.31 12.51
N VAL A 66 -11.35 4.08 13.39
CA VAL A 66 -12.68 3.77 13.93
C VAL A 66 -13.66 4.86 13.53
N GLY A 67 -14.76 4.46 12.90
CA GLY A 67 -15.92 5.30 12.63
C GLY A 67 -17.15 4.79 13.37
N VAL A 68 -18.00 5.71 13.83
CA VAL A 68 -19.29 5.39 14.47
C VAL A 68 -20.41 5.92 13.60
N LEU A 69 -21.33 5.04 13.22
CA LEU A 69 -22.52 5.39 12.45
C LEU A 69 -23.77 5.15 13.30
N GLY A 70 -24.54 6.20 13.54
CA GLY A 70 -25.75 6.15 14.35
C GLY A 70 -25.48 6.13 15.87
N THR A 71 -26.56 5.93 16.63
CA THR A 71 -26.54 5.88 18.10
C THR A 71 -27.56 4.84 18.58
N GLY A 72 -27.43 4.36 19.83
CA GLY A 72 -28.37 3.44 20.46
C GLY A 72 -27.88 1.99 20.53
N THR A 73 -28.81 1.07 20.85
CA THR A 73 -28.54 -0.35 21.08
C THR A 73 -29.46 -1.25 20.25
N PRO A 74 -29.00 -2.43 19.78
CA PRO A 74 -27.68 -3.01 20.00
C PRO A 74 -26.59 -2.36 19.12
N VAL A 75 -25.36 -2.30 19.64
CA VAL A 75 -24.18 -1.86 18.88
C VAL A 75 -23.67 -3.02 18.03
N ARG A 76 -23.44 -2.76 16.74
CA ARG A 76 -22.84 -3.73 15.81
C ARG A 76 -21.44 -3.28 15.43
N LEU A 77 -20.48 -4.19 15.56
CA LEU A 77 -19.11 -3.97 15.12
C LEU A 77 -18.90 -4.64 13.76
N LEU A 78 -18.37 -3.88 12.82
CA LEU A 78 -17.85 -4.37 11.54
C LEU A 78 -16.35 -4.10 11.53
N VAL A 79 -15.56 -5.13 11.21
CA VAL A 79 -14.09 -5.04 11.22
C VAL A 79 -13.57 -5.45 9.85
N CYS A 80 -12.62 -4.69 9.34
CA CYS A 80 -11.80 -5.11 8.20
C CYS A 80 -10.32 -5.06 8.56
N PRO A 81 -9.61 -6.21 8.57
CA PRO A 81 -8.17 -6.24 8.78
C PRO A 81 -7.47 -5.62 7.58
N LEU A 82 -6.75 -4.52 7.80
CA LEU A 82 -6.03 -3.79 6.77
C LEU A 82 -4.59 -4.28 6.60
N ASP A 83 -4.04 -4.87 7.66
CA ASP A 83 -2.64 -5.24 7.73
C ASP A 83 -2.27 -6.32 6.70
N GLU A 84 -0.99 -6.49 6.39
CA GLU A 84 -0.57 -7.51 5.47
C GLU A 84 0.80 -8.07 5.83
N VAL A 85 1.00 -9.31 5.41
CA VAL A 85 2.33 -9.91 5.39
C VAL A 85 3.21 -9.04 4.49
N GLY A 86 4.40 -8.73 4.97
CA GLY A 86 5.36 -7.92 4.25
C GLY A 86 6.75 -8.16 4.80
N TYR A 87 7.59 -7.15 4.66
CA TYR A 87 8.99 -7.25 5.01
C TYR A 87 9.44 -6.02 5.79
N VAL A 88 10.57 -6.15 6.45
CA VAL A 88 11.33 -5.04 7.00
C VAL A 88 12.79 -5.15 6.61
N VAL A 89 13.50 -4.02 6.65
CA VAL A 89 14.96 -3.99 6.48
C VAL A 89 15.61 -4.73 7.65
N GLY A 90 16.19 -5.90 7.37
CA GLY A 90 16.89 -6.73 8.34
C GLY A 90 18.39 -6.45 8.44
N ARG A 91 19.00 -6.01 7.33
CA ARG A 91 20.41 -5.60 7.28
C ARG A 91 20.60 -4.61 6.14
N ILE A 92 21.54 -3.70 6.32
CA ILE A 92 22.07 -2.82 5.27
C ILE A 92 23.50 -3.31 4.99
N THR A 93 23.83 -3.60 3.73
CA THR A 93 25.19 -4.00 3.35
C THR A 93 26.10 -2.79 3.18
N ASP A 94 27.41 -2.99 3.23
CA ASP A 94 28.38 -1.90 3.05
C ASP A 94 28.21 -1.22 1.68
N ASP A 95 27.92 -2.01 0.65
CA ASP A 95 27.65 -1.56 -0.74
C ASP A 95 26.21 -1.02 -0.95
N GLY A 96 25.43 -0.80 0.11
CA GLY A 96 24.12 -0.11 0.01
C GLY A 96 22.89 -0.97 -0.29
N TYR A 97 23.00 -2.29 -0.45
CA TYR A 97 21.85 -3.18 -0.58
C TYR A 97 21.11 -3.38 0.74
N LEU A 98 19.79 -3.60 0.66
CA LEU A 98 18.97 -4.00 1.81
C LEU A 98 18.71 -5.50 1.78
N ARG A 99 18.87 -6.14 2.93
CA ARG A 99 18.42 -7.52 3.18
C ARG A 99 17.13 -7.46 3.97
N LEU A 100 16.25 -8.42 3.76
CA LEU A 100 14.90 -8.38 4.31
C LEU A 100 14.70 -9.40 5.43
N ARG A 101 13.72 -9.10 6.29
CA ARG A 101 13.10 -10.07 7.19
C ARG A 101 11.59 -10.01 7.00
N ARG A 102 10.93 -11.15 7.05
CA ARG A 102 9.48 -11.23 6.92
C ARG A 102 8.81 -10.76 8.22
N VAL A 103 7.69 -10.04 8.07
CA VAL A 103 6.83 -9.59 9.17
C VAL A 103 5.37 -9.91 8.82
N GLY A 104 4.56 -10.20 9.84
CA GLY A 104 3.17 -10.64 9.70
C GLY A 104 3.02 -12.16 9.85
N VAL A 105 1.77 -12.60 10.00
CA VAL A 105 1.41 -14.00 10.25
C VAL A 105 0.80 -14.62 8.99
N GLY A 106 1.13 -15.89 8.75
CA GLY A 106 0.69 -16.62 7.57
C GLY A 106 1.75 -16.56 6.47
N LYS A 107 2.12 -17.73 5.93
CA LYS A 107 2.93 -17.84 4.73
C LYS A 107 2.01 -18.36 3.63
N PRO A 108 1.43 -17.51 2.78
CA PRO A 108 0.85 -18.02 1.55
C PRO A 108 1.97 -18.69 0.74
N ASN A 109 1.70 -19.86 0.18
CA ASN A 109 2.61 -20.50 -0.75
C ASN A 109 2.93 -19.50 -1.87
N LEU A 110 4.20 -19.40 -2.28
CA LEU A 110 4.70 -18.49 -3.33
C LEU A 110 4.86 -17.01 -2.92
N PHE A 111 4.63 -16.63 -1.66
CA PHE A 111 4.66 -15.21 -1.26
C PHE A 111 6.01 -14.54 -1.52
N ASP A 112 7.12 -15.15 -1.11
CA ASP A 112 8.46 -14.58 -1.31
C ASP A 112 8.89 -14.69 -2.76
N GLN A 113 8.48 -15.75 -3.45
CA GLN A 113 8.75 -15.94 -4.88
C GLN A 113 8.10 -14.84 -5.72
N GLY A 114 6.95 -14.30 -5.27
CA GLY A 114 6.33 -13.12 -5.88
C GLY A 114 7.13 -11.82 -5.71
N LEU A 115 8.16 -11.81 -4.87
CA LEU A 115 9.04 -10.67 -4.64
C LEU A 115 10.26 -10.67 -5.58
N GLU A 116 10.77 -11.85 -5.96
CA GLU A 116 11.97 -12.00 -6.78
C GLU A 116 11.83 -11.26 -8.12
N GLY A 117 12.77 -10.36 -8.44
CA GLY A 117 12.73 -9.54 -9.66
C GLY A 117 11.69 -8.43 -9.69
N HIS A 118 10.94 -8.22 -8.61
CA HIS A 118 9.85 -7.24 -8.57
C HIS A 118 10.25 -5.94 -7.88
N ARG A 119 9.51 -4.88 -8.23
CA ARG A 119 9.65 -3.57 -7.59
C ARG A 119 9.06 -3.59 -6.19
N VAL A 120 9.72 -2.87 -5.30
CA VAL A 120 9.31 -2.67 -3.91
C VAL A 120 9.30 -1.19 -3.56
N THR A 121 8.68 -0.87 -2.44
CA THR A 121 8.77 0.44 -1.79
C THR A 121 9.28 0.25 -0.38
N VAL A 122 10.29 1.03 -0.01
CA VAL A 122 10.86 1.11 1.34
C VAL A 122 10.29 2.34 2.03
N TRP A 123 9.60 2.15 3.15
CA TRP A 123 8.95 3.22 3.91
C TRP A 123 9.87 3.69 5.03
N GLY A 124 10.90 4.45 4.65
CA GLY A 124 11.81 5.10 5.59
C GLY A 124 11.21 6.35 6.23
N ALA A 125 11.90 6.88 7.25
CA ALA A 125 11.40 8.00 8.06
C ALA A 125 11.20 9.31 7.28
N ALA A 126 11.98 9.53 6.21
CA ALA A 126 11.91 10.75 5.41
C ALA A 126 10.81 10.68 4.34
N LYS A 127 10.85 9.65 3.49
CA LYS A 127 9.91 9.46 2.39
C LYS A 127 9.92 8.02 1.88
N PRO A 128 8.89 7.61 1.12
CA PRO A 128 8.88 6.31 0.46
C PRO A 128 9.96 6.29 -0.63
N THR A 129 10.79 5.25 -0.62
CA THR A 129 11.90 5.09 -1.56
C THR A 129 11.64 3.88 -2.46
N PRO A 130 11.63 4.05 -3.80
CA PRO A 130 11.48 2.91 -4.70
C PRO A 130 12.72 2.02 -4.67
N GLY A 131 12.52 0.72 -4.83
CA GLY A 131 13.59 -0.25 -4.99
C GLY A 131 13.18 -1.41 -5.88
N VAL A 132 14.12 -2.30 -6.14
CA VAL A 132 13.91 -3.54 -6.89
C VAL A 132 14.60 -4.70 -6.19
N VAL A 133 13.94 -5.85 -6.14
CA VAL A 133 14.58 -7.08 -5.65
C VAL A 133 15.36 -7.71 -6.79
N SER A 134 16.66 -7.90 -6.59
CA SER A 134 17.55 -8.45 -7.60
C SER A 134 17.23 -9.91 -7.91
N ILE A 135 17.65 -10.37 -9.10
CA ILE A 135 17.72 -11.79 -9.45
C ILE A 135 19.18 -12.21 -9.64
N PRO A 136 19.57 -13.44 -9.25
CA PRO A 136 20.91 -13.95 -9.56
C PRO A 136 21.16 -13.96 -11.07
N SER A 137 22.34 -13.50 -11.49
CA SER A 137 22.73 -13.55 -12.91
C SER A 137 23.00 -14.98 -13.36
N THR A 138 22.39 -15.40 -14.46
CA THR A 138 22.62 -16.70 -15.11
C THR A 138 23.93 -16.75 -15.89
N HIS A 139 24.49 -15.60 -16.28
CA HIS A 139 25.71 -15.53 -17.10
C HIS A 139 27.01 -15.55 -16.27
N LEU A 140 26.95 -15.22 -14.97
CA LEU A 140 28.13 -15.11 -14.11
C LEU A 140 28.48 -16.41 -13.35
N GLY A 141 27.77 -17.51 -13.65
CA GLY A 141 27.90 -18.77 -12.91
C GLY A 141 29.18 -19.58 -13.15
N ARG A 142 30.03 -19.23 -14.13
CA ARG A 142 31.27 -19.96 -14.49
C ARG A 142 31.07 -21.50 -14.57
N GLY A 143 29.95 -21.94 -15.14
CA GLY A 143 29.60 -23.37 -15.26
C GLY A 143 28.92 -24.00 -14.04
N ARG A 144 28.59 -23.21 -13.00
CA ARG A 144 27.75 -23.59 -11.87
C ARG A 144 26.49 -22.72 -11.85
N SER A 145 25.36 -23.29 -11.43
CA SER A 145 24.16 -22.49 -11.17
C SER A 145 24.43 -21.55 -9.99
N SER A 146 24.20 -20.25 -10.20
CA SER A 146 24.12 -19.24 -9.13
C SER A 146 22.75 -19.23 -8.46
N ILE A 147 21.78 -19.93 -9.05
CA ILE A 147 20.40 -20.06 -8.58
C ILE A 147 20.31 -21.31 -7.70
N PRO A 148 19.84 -21.21 -6.45
CA PRO A 148 19.63 -22.37 -5.58
C PRO A 148 18.63 -23.38 -6.16
N ASP A 149 18.82 -24.67 -5.86
CA ASP A 149 17.86 -25.74 -6.22
C ASP A 149 16.56 -25.71 -5.39
N ARG A 150 16.47 -24.79 -4.42
CA ARG A 150 15.26 -24.52 -3.65
C ARG A 150 14.56 -23.26 -4.16
N PRO A 151 13.23 -23.12 -3.95
CA PRO A 151 12.54 -21.86 -4.22
C PRO A 151 13.18 -20.68 -3.47
N PHE A 152 13.12 -19.50 -4.08
CA PHE A 152 13.51 -18.22 -3.48
C PHE A 152 12.83 -18.04 -2.11
N ASP A 153 13.58 -17.57 -1.13
CA ASP A 153 13.09 -17.18 0.20
C ASP A 153 13.51 -15.73 0.49
N VAL A 154 12.87 -15.08 1.46
CA VAL A 154 13.19 -13.71 1.88
C VAL A 154 14.67 -13.52 2.23
N ASP A 155 15.31 -14.57 2.75
CA ASP A 155 16.72 -14.55 3.10
C ASP A 155 17.63 -14.51 1.85
N ASP A 156 17.11 -14.73 0.64
CA ASP A 156 17.83 -14.52 -0.62
C ASP A 156 17.72 -13.07 -1.11
N ALA A 157 16.71 -12.32 -0.66
CA ALA A 157 16.37 -10.99 -1.19
C ALA A 157 17.47 -9.95 -0.97
N TYR A 158 18.02 -9.43 -2.07
CA TYR A 158 18.75 -8.15 -2.09
C TYR A 158 17.85 -7.10 -2.72
N VAL A 159 17.56 -6.03 -1.98
CA VAL A 159 16.87 -4.87 -2.51
C VAL A 159 17.89 -3.83 -2.90
N ASP A 160 17.87 -3.46 -4.17
CA ASP A 160 18.61 -2.35 -4.73
C ASP A 160 17.72 -1.10 -4.73
N ILE A 161 18.25 -0.01 -4.18
CA ILE A 161 17.60 1.31 -4.14
C ILE A 161 18.39 2.37 -4.93
N GLY A 162 19.42 1.95 -5.69
CA GLY A 162 20.23 2.82 -6.55
C GLY A 162 21.25 3.67 -5.82
N VAL A 163 21.88 3.14 -4.77
CA VAL A 163 22.92 3.82 -3.98
C VAL A 163 24.14 2.91 -3.82
N ASP A 164 25.30 3.51 -3.57
CA ASP A 164 26.58 2.80 -3.58
C ASP A 164 27.17 2.55 -2.19
N SER A 165 26.46 2.94 -1.12
CA SER A 165 26.94 2.69 0.25
C SER A 165 25.86 2.66 1.32
N ALA A 166 26.16 1.98 2.44
CA ALA A 166 25.34 2.02 3.65
C ALA A 166 25.10 3.46 4.16
N LYS A 167 26.06 4.36 3.96
CA LYS A 167 25.92 5.76 4.38
C LYS A 167 24.84 6.48 3.57
N GLU A 168 24.78 6.25 2.26
CA GLU A 168 23.76 6.83 1.39
C GLU A 168 22.36 6.28 1.71
N VAL A 169 22.23 4.99 2.01
CA VAL A 169 20.97 4.41 2.52
C VAL A 169 20.47 5.19 3.74
N GLN A 170 21.35 5.47 4.69
CA GLN A 170 21.01 6.22 5.90
C GLN A 170 20.66 7.69 5.62
N GLN A 171 21.30 8.30 4.63
CA GLN A 171 20.99 9.67 4.19
C GLN A 171 19.61 9.77 3.53
N LEU A 172 19.14 8.69 2.90
CA LEU A 172 17.74 8.56 2.43
C LEU A 172 16.73 8.40 3.58
N GLY A 173 17.21 8.29 4.83
CA GLY A 173 16.37 8.12 6.01
C GLY A 173 15.90 6.68 6.22
N ILE A 174 16.53 5.70 5.55
CA ILE A 174 16.24 4.28 5.69
C ILE A 174 17.09 3.69 6.83
N ARG A 175 16.45 2.89 7.69
CA ARG A 175 17.01 2.25 8.87
C ARG A 175 16.59 0.78 8.93
N LEU A 176 17.23 0.04 9.84
CA LEU A 176 16.75 -1.30 10.20
C LEU A 176 15.32 -1.21 10.70
N LEU A 177 14.55 -2.25 10.42
CA LEU A 177 13.13 -2.38 10.73
C LEU A 177 12.20 -1.46 9.95
N ASP A 178 12.69 -0.66 8.98
CA ASP A 178 11.77 0.08 8.09
C ASP A 178 11.01 -0.91 7.19
N ALA A 179 9.72 -0.64 6.98
CA ALA A 179 8.83 -1.53 6.24
C ALA A 179 9.17 -1.54 4.75
N VAL A 180 9.08 -2.73 4.15
CA VAL A 180 9.26 -2.98 2.73
C VAL A 180 8.09 -3.82 2.23
N ALA A 181 7.48 -3.40 1.13
CA ALA A 181 6.42 -4.15 0.46
C ALA A 181 6.57 -4.06 -1.05
N LEU A 182 5.91 -4.97 -1.78
CA LEU A 182 5.77 -4.87 -3.23
C LEU A 182 5.24 -3.48 -3.61
N ALA A 183 5.79 -2.91 -4.69
CA ALA A 183 5.23 -1.72 -5.30
C ALA A 183 3.94 -2.11 -6.03
N LYS A 184 2.82 -2.06 -5.30
CA LYS A 184 1.53 -2.56 -5.77
C LYS A 184 1.00 -1.73 -6.92
N ARG A 185 0.40 -2.41 -7.89
CA ARG A 185 -0.34 -1.80 -8.99
C ARG A 185 -1.62 -2.61 -9.20
N PRO A 186 -2.78 -2.13 -8.73
CA PRO A 186 -4.05 -2.73 -9.08
C PRO A 186 -4.18 -2.79 -10.59
N HIS A 187 -4.71 -3.90 -11.08
CA HIS A 187 -4.85 -4.15 -12.50
C HIS A 187 -6.30 -4.47 -12.82
N ARG A 188 -6.95 -3.56 -13.56
CA ARG A 188 -8.27 -3.84 -14.14
C ARG A 188 -8.11 -4.72 -15.36
N TYR A 189 -8.93 -5.76 -15.44
CA TYR A 189 -8.95 -6.67 -16.59
C TYR A 189 -10.36 -7.22 -16.83
N GLY A 190 -10.58 -7.68 -18.06
CA GLY A 190 -11.93 -8.04 -18.51
C GLY A 190 -12.91 -6.87 -18.38
N LYS A 191 -14.19 -7.18 -18.16
CA LYS A 191 -15.23 -6.15 -18.04
C LYS A 191 -15.25 -5.49 -16.66
N ASN A 192 -15.16 -6.29 -15.59
CA ASN A 192 -15.44 -5.85 -14.21
C ASN A 192 -14.49 -6.48 -13.17
N LEU A 193 -13.31 -6.96 -13.57
CA LEU A 193 -12.39 -7.63 -12.64
C LEU A 193 -11.25 -6.70 -12.24
N LEU A 194 -10.79 -6.88 -11.00
CA LEU A 194 -9.69 -6.14 -10.41
C LEU A 194 -8.73 -7.14 -9.75
N ALA A 195 -7.48 -7.12 -10.19
CA ALA A 195 -6.41 -7.93 -9.63
C ALA A 195 -5.43 -7.05 -8.83
N GLY A 196 -4.84 -7.65 -7.81
CA GLY A 196 -3.81 -7.03 -6.98
C GLY A 196 -3.60 -7.84 -5.70
N PRO A 197 -2.55 -7.54 -4.93
CA PRO A 197 -2.32 -8.18 -3.64
C PRO A 197 -3.55 -8.03 -2.75
N GLU A 198 -4.03 -9.14 -2.19
CA GLU A 198 -5.15 -9.17 -1.25
C GLU A 198 -6.46 -8.57 -1.79
N ALA A 199 -6.65 -8.54 -3.12
CA ALA A 199 -7.75 -7.80 -3.77
C ALA A 199 -9.14 -8.09 -3.17
N GLY A 200 -9.46 -9.35 -2.86
CA GLY A 200 -10.74 -9.71 -2.25
C GLY A 200 -10.95 -9.08 -0.87
N ARG A 201 -9.93 -9.15 0.00
CA ARG A 201 -9.97 -8.55 1.35
C ARG A 201 -9.99 -7.02 1.29
N ARG A 202 -9.16 -6.43 0.42
CA ARG A 202 -9.06 -4.98 0.21
C ARG A 202 -10.36 -4.40 -0.36
N ALA A 203 -11.01 -5.09 -1.29
CA ALA A 203 -12.34 -4.71 -1.79
C ALA A 203 -13.42 -4.79 -0.69
N GLY A 204 -13.32 -5.78 0.21
CA GLY A 204 -14.18 -5.85 1.41
C GLY A 204 -14.01 -4.64 2.33
N CYS A 205 -12.77 -4.22 2.60
CA CYS A 205 -12.50 -3.02 3.40
C CYS A 205 -13.02 -1.76 2.70
N ALA A 206 -12.82 -1.65 1.39
CA ALA A 206 -13.35 -0.54 0.61
C ALA A 206 -14.89 -0.48 0.64
N ALA A 207 -15.57 -1.63 0.62
CA ALA A 207 -17.03 -1.69 0.75
C ALA A 207 -17.52 -1.24 2.15
N LEU A 208 -16.77 -1.56 3.21
CA LEU A 208 -17.07 -1.11 4.58
C LEU A 208 -16.83 0.39 4.76
N ALA A 209 -15.86 0.95 4.06
CA ALA A 209 -15.47 2.36 4.15
C ALA A 209 -16.37 3.33 3.36
N ARG A 210 -17.49 2.85 2.79
CA ARG A 210 -18.43 3.63 1.99
C ARG A 210 -19.68 4.03 2.75
#